data_AF-A0A7L0QC44-F1
#
_entry.id   AF-A0A7L0QC44-F1
#
_cell.length_a   1.000
_cell.length_b   1.000
_cell.length_c   1.000
_cell.angle_alpha   90.00
_cell.angle_beta   90.00
_cell.angle_gamma   90.00
#
_symmetry.space_group_name_H-M   'P 1'
#
loop_
_entity.id
_entity.type
_entity.pdbx_description
1 polymer ?
#
loop_
_entity_poly.entity_id
_entity_poly.type
_entity_poly.pdbx_seq_one_letter_code
_entity_poly.pdbx_strand_id
1 'polypeptide(L)'
;QPRGRILRGFEAKPHLKPYMASLQLDGQHVCGGFLIAQQWVLSAAHCMEGTDGKLFQVLLGAHSLSQPEPHKRLYQVRAQFPHPGSNIHNNKDDLLLLQ
;
A
#
# COMPACT_ATOMS: atom_id res chain seq x y z
N GLN A 1 22.38 1.77 -13.01
CA GLN A 1 21.22 1.10 -12.39
C GLN A 1 20.53 2.10 -11.48
N PRO A 2 19.21 2.37 -11.61
CA PRO A 2 18.51 3.15 -10.61
C PRO A 2 18.51 2.37 -9.29
N ARG A 3 19.07 2.95 -8.23
CA ARG A 3 18.97 2.41 -6.87
C ARG A 3 17.60 2.86 -6.31
N GLY A 4 16.55 2.06 -6.53
CA GLY A 4 15.21 2.29 -5.96
C GLY A 4 14.06 2.17 -6.97
N ARG A 5 12.84 1.88 -6.47
CA ARG A 5 11.60 1.79 -7.28
C ARG A 5 11.05 3.15 -7.72
N ILE A 6 11.53 4.25 -7.12
CA ILE A 6 11.21 5.63 -7.51
C ILE A 6 12.37 6.18 -8.32
N LEU A 7 12.16 6.41 -9.62
CA LEU A 7 13.20 6.88 -10.53
C LEU A 7 13.47 8.37 -10.33
N ARG A 8 14.76 8.75 -10.27
CA ARG A 8 15.23 10.14 -10.12
C ARG A 8 14.73 10.84 -8.84
N GLY A 9 14.28 10.08 -7.85
CA GLY A 9 13.93 10.59 -6.53
C GLY A 9 15.14 10.67 -5.59
N PHE A 10 14.84 11.09 -4.37
CA PHE A 10 15.73 11.01 -3.22
C PHE A 10 14.98 10.38 -2.05
N GLU A 11 15.70 9.86 -1.07
CA GLU A 11 15.09 9.32 0.14
C GLU A 11 14.31 10.43 0.87
N ALA A 12 13.03 10.17 1.16
CA ALA A 12 12.23 11.11 1.93
C ALA A 12 12.78 11.28 3.35
N LYS A 13 12.56 12.44 3.97
CA LYS A 13 12.82 12.56 5.42
C LYS A 13 11.88 11.60 6.16
N PRO A 14 12.37 10.86 7.18
CA PRO A 14 11.55 9.94 7.94
C PRO A 14 10.24 10.56 8.39
N HIS A 15 9.13 9.86 8.14
CA HIS A 15 7.77 10.23 8.55
C HIS A 15 7.24 11.58 8.01
N LEU A 16 7.91 12.22 7.04
CA LEU A 16 7.46 13.47 6.41
C LEU A 16 6.10 13.32 5.70
N LYS A 17 5.76 12.10 5.27
CA LYS A 17 4.54 11.76 4.55
C LYS A 17 3.72 10.76 5.40
N PRO A 18 3.09 11.21 6.50
CA PRO A 18 2.48 10.31 7.50
C PRO A 18 1.29 9.51 6.95
N TYR A 19 0.71 9.97 5.84
CA TYR A 19 -0.37 9.28 5.13
C TYR A 19 0.11 8.11 4.26
N MET A 20 1.43 7.94 4.04
CA MET A 20 1.94 6.87 3.18
C MET A 20 1.67 5.50 3.80
N ALA A 21 1.16 4.60 2.96
CA ALA A 21 0.90 3.21 3.31
C ALA A 21 1.70 2.26 2.41
N SER A 22 2.18 1.17 3.00
CA SER A 22 2.74 0.04 2.27
C SER A 22 1.75 -1.12 2.35
N LEU A 23 1.18 -1.51 1.21
CA LEU A 23 0.40 -2.74 1.09
C LEU A 23 1.37 -3.91 1.07
N GLN A 24 1.10 -4.91 1.91
CA GLN A 24 1.94 -6.08 2.08
C GLN A 24 1.16 -7.38 1.82
N LEU A 25 1.81 -8.29 1.13
CA LEU A 25 1.33 -9.63 0.84
C LEU A 25 2.32 -10.63 1.42
N ASP A 26 1.89 -11.44 2.39
CA ASP A 26 2.76 -12.35 3.16
C ASP A 26 4.01 -11.64 3.72
N GLY A 27 3.83 -10.42 4.23
CA GLY A 27 4.88 -9.58 4.80
C GLY A 27 5.79 -8.87 3.79
N GLN A 28 5.57 -9.04 2.48
CA GLN A 28 6.34 -8.39 1.42
C GLN A 28 5.61 -7.19 0.84
N HIS A 29 6.31 -6.07 0.65
CA HIS A 29 5.73 -4.88 0.03
C HIS A 29 5.41 -5.10 -1.45
N VAL A 30 4.15 -4.92 -1.82
CA VAL A 30 3.67 -5.10 -3.19
C VAL A 30 3.30 -3.77 -3.85
N CYS A 31 2.55 -2.93 -3.13
CA CYS A 31 2.01 -1.67 -3.62
C CYS A 31 2.08 -0.55 -2.58
N GLY A 32 1.96 0.69 -3.06
CA GLY A 32 1.74 1.86 -2.21
C GLY A 32 0.25 2.13 -1.96
N GLY A 33 -0.04 3.00 -1.00
CA GLY A 33 -1.37 3.52 -0.74
C GLY A 33 -1.32 4.79 0.12
N PHE A 34 -2.49 5.34 0.40
CA PHE A 34 -2.67 6.57 1.17
C PHE A 34 -3.75 6.39 2.22
N LEU A 35 -3.46 6.68 3.49
CA LEU A 35 -4.47 6.79 4.53
C LEU A 35 -5.32 8.04 4.28
N ILE A 36 -6.56 7.84 3.83
CA ILE A 36 -7.48 8.93 3.47
C ILE A 36 -8.53 9.21 4.55
N ALA A 37 -8.76 8.25 5.45
CA ALA A 37 -9.56 8.41 6.66
C ALA A 37 -9.06 7.41 7.72
N GLN A 38 -9.54 7.54 8.96
CA GLN A 38 -9.01 6.82 10.13
C GLN A 38 -8.94 5.29 9.97
N GLN A 39 -9.82 4.71 9.16
CA GLN A 39 -9.88 3.27 8.88
C GLN A 39 -9.95 2.98 7.37
N TRP A 40 -9.45 3.89 6.54
CA TRP A 40 -9.56 3.75 5.09
C TRP A 40 -8.27 4.11 4.38
N VAL A 41 -7.75 3.16 3.61
CA VAL A 41 -6.58 3.35 2.75
C VAL A 41 -7.02 3.27 1.29
N LEU A 42 -6.64 4.29 0.52
CA LEU A 42 -6.80 4.32 -0.93
C LEU A 42 -5.56 3.73 -1.60
N SER A 43 -5.78 2.85 -2.57
CA SER A 43 -4.74 2.25 -3.41
C SER A 43 -5.30 1.99 -4.82
N ALA A 44 -4.64 1.11 -5.59
CA ALA A 44 -5.06 0.68 -6.92
C ALA A 44 -5.71 -0.71 -6.87
N ALA A 45 -6.71 -0.97 -7.72
CA ALA A 45 -7.45 -2.22 -7.77
C ALA A 45 -6.58 -3.39 -8.26
N HIS A 46 -5.70 -3.17 -9.24
CA HIS A 46 -4.80 -4.21 -9.74
C HIS A 46 -3.84 -4.74 -8.65
N CYS A 47 -3.63 -4.00 -7.56
CA CYS A 47 -2.82 -4.47 -6.42
C CYS A 47 -3.45 -5.65 -5.67
N MET A 48 -4.73 -5.96 -5.91
CA MET A 48 -5.39 -7.14 -5.37
C MET A 48 -5.10 -8.42 -6.16
N GLU A 49 -4.53 -8.31 -7.36
CA GLU A 49 -4.26 -9.47 -8.20
C GLU A 49 -3.26 -10.43 -7.52
N GLY A 50 -3.63 -11.70 -7.44
CA GLY A 50 -2.79 -12.73 -6.81
C GLY A 50 -2.74 -12.65 -5.28
N THR A 51 -3.73 -12.03 -4.65
CA THR A 51 -3.91 -12.02 -3.18
C THR A 51 -4.64 -13.25 -2.64
N ASP A 52 -5.24 -14.08 -3.49
CA ASP A 52 -5.98 -15.28 -3.09
C ASP A 52 -5.14 -16.22 -2.22
N GLY A 53 -5.66 -16.55 -1.04
CA GLY A 53 -5.01 -17.44 -0.08
C GLY A 53 -3.79 -16.84 0.65
N LYS A 54 -3.50 -15.55 0.47
CA LYS A 54 -2.36 -14.86 1.08
C LYS A 54 -2.79 -13.83 2.12
N LEU A 55 -1.89 -13.54 3.05
CA LEU A 55 -2.12 -12.56 4.09
C LEU A 55 -1.94 -11.14 3.54
N PHE A 56 -3.04 -10.40 3.39
CA PHE A 56 -3.03 -9.03 2.87
C PHE A 56 -3.17 -8.00 4.00
N GLN A 57 -2.17 -7.12 4.11
CA GLN A 57 -2.00 -6.21 5.23
C GLN A 57 -1.59 -4.82 4.78
N VAL A 58 -1.76 -3.83 5.65
CA VAL A 58 -1.28 -2.46 5.43
C VAL A 58 -0.33 -2.04 6.54
N LEU A 59 0.87 -1.62 6.17
CA LEU A 59 1.86 -1.02 7.05
C LEU A 59 1.75 0.50 6.99
N LEU A 60 1.51 1.12 8.15
CA LEU A 60 1.46 2.58 8.32
C LEU A 60 2.57 3.06 9.25
N GLY A 61 2.89 4.36 9.17
CA GLY A 61 3.87 5.01 10.03
C GLY A 61 5.33 4.60 9.77
N ALA A 62 5.58 3.94 8.64
CA ALA A 62 6.88 3.41 8.25
C ALA A 62 7.71 4.40 7.43
N HIS A 63 9.02 4.46 7.67
CA HIS A 63 10.01 5.03 6.76
C HIS A 63 10.83 3.94 6.07
N SER A 64 11.51 3.10 6.87
CA SER A 64 12.11 1.84 6.42
C SER A 64 11.03 0.76 6.34
N LEU A 65 11.15 -0.22 5.45
CA LEU A 65 10.28 -1.41 5.49
C LEU A 65 10.80 -2.50 6.43
N SER A 66 12.11 -2.52 6.70
CA SER A 66 12.79 -3.61 7.44
C SER A 66 13.18 -3.25 8.88
N GLN A 67 13.54 -2.00 9.15
CA GLN A 67 14.00 -1.59 10.48
C GLN A 67 12.84 -1.40 11.46
N PRO A 68 12.96 -1.75 12.74
CA PRO A 68 11.92 -1.44 13.73
C PRO A 68 11.79 0.08 13.93
N GLU A 69 10.57 0.59 14.04
CA GLU A 69 10.28 2.02 14.23
C GLU A 69 9.10 2.19 15.20
N PRO A 70 9.12 3.16 16.13
CA PRO A 70 8.10 3.29 17.18
C PRO A 70 6.66 3.47 16.68
N HIS A 71 6.48 4.15 15.55
CA HIS A 71 5.17 4.47 14.99
C HIS A 71 4.72 3.51 13.87
N LYS A 72 5.55 2.51 13.56
CA LYS A 72 5.26 1.54 12.52
C LYS A 72 4.25 0.53 13.04
N ARG A 73 3.15 0.37 12.30
CA ARG A 73 2.10 -0.57 12.69
C ARG A 73 1.51 -1.26 11.48
N LEU A 74 1.35 -2.57 11.61
CA LEU A 74 0.77 -3.45 10.61
C LEU A 74 -0.70 -3.69 10.97
N TYR A 75 -1.58 -3.46 10.00
CA TYR A 75 -3.02 -3.63 10.12
C TYR A 75 -3.49 -4.72 9.18
N GLN A 76 -4.39 -5.59 9.66
CA GLN A 76 -5.09 -6.55 8.81
C GLN A 76 -6.13 -5.81 7.98
N VAL A 77 -6.23 -6.15 6.70
CA VAL A 77 -7.31 -5.67 5.84
C VAL A 77 -8.56 -6.49 6.14
N ARG A 78 -9.63 -5.84 6.60
CA ARG A 78 -10.93 -6.45 6.84
C ARG A 78 -11.69 -6.67 5.54
N ALA A 79 -11.67 -5.67 4.66
CA ALA A 79 -12.42 -5.71 3.41
C ALA A 79 -11.74 -4.88 2.31
N GLN A 80 -11.94 -5.33 1.07
CA GLN A 80 -11.38 -4.76 -0.14
C GLN A 80 -12.54 -4.32 -1.04
N PHE A 81 -12.55 -3.05 -1.44
CA PHE A 81 -13.59 -2.44 -2.25
C PHE A 81 -12.97 -1.85 -3.52
N PRO A 82 -12.68 -2.67 -4.54
CA PRO A 82 -12.26 -2.16 -5.84
C PRO A 82 -13.40 -1.35 -6.46
N HIS A 83 -13.06 -0.34 -7.24
CA HIS A 83 -14.06 0.45 -7.95
C HIS A 83 -14.91 -0.47 -8.87
N PRO A 84 -16.24 -0.31 -8.94
CA PRO A 84 -17.12 -1.20 -9.73
C PRO A 84 -16.80 -1.24 -11.24
N GLY A 85 -16.23 -0.16 -11.78
CA GLY A 85 -15.78 -0.06 -13.17
C GLY A 85 -14.35 -0.54 -13.42
N SER A 86 -13.62 -0.96 -12.38
CA SER A 86 -12.25 -1.44 -12.51
C SER A 86 -12.19 -2.69 -13.40
N ASN A 87 -11.12 -2.81 -14.17
CA ASN A 87 -10.96 -3.91 -15.12
C ASN A 87 -9.52 -4.37 -15.14
N ILE A 88 -9.23 -5.59 -14.68
CA ILE A 88 -7.88 -6.14 -14.57
C ILE A 88 -7.09 -6.20 -15.90
N HIS A 89 -7.76 -6.12 -17.04
CA HIS A 89 -7.13 -6.16 -18.36
C HIS A 89 -6.71 -4.77 -18.88
N ASN A 90 -7.04 -3.70 -18.15
CA ASN A 90 -6.60 -2.35 -18.45
C ASN A 90 -6.50 -1.50 -17.16
N ASN A 91 -6.03 -0.26 -17.24
CA ASN A 91 -5.91 0.59 -16.05
C ASN A 91 -7.14 1.48 -15.84
N LYS A 92 -8.31 1.09 -16.35
CA LYS A 92 -9.53 1.89 -16.22
C LYS A 92 -10.08 1.76 -14.81
N ASP A 93 -10.43 2.90 -14.23
CA ASP A 93 -11.03 3.02 -12.89
C ASP A 93 -10.29 2.20 -11.82
N ASP A 94 -8.96 2.17 -11.90
CA ASP A 94 -8.06 1.35 -11.08
C ASP A 94 -7.87 1.94 -9.67
N LEU A 95 -8.96 1.96 -8.90
CA LEU A 95 -9.01 2.47 -7.54
C LEU A 95 -9.51 1.40 -6.57
N LEU A 96 -8.92 1.38 -5.38
CA LEU A 96 -9.22 0.42 -4.32
C LEU A 96 -9.36 1.13 -2.98
N LEU A 97 -10.45 0.89 -2.27
CA LEU A 97 -10.57 1.20 -0.85
C LEU A 97 -10.32 -0.05 0.00
N LEU A 98 -9.45 0.10 1.00
CA LEU A 98 -9.17 -0.92 2.02
C LEU A 98 -9.71 -0.44 3.36
N GLN A 99 -10.46 -1.29 4.04
CA GLN A 99 -10.91 -1.09 5.43
C GLN A 99 -10.18 -2.04 6.38
#